data_AF-A0A7X0BYR8-F1
#
_entry.id   AF-A0A7X0BYR8-F1
#
_cell.length_a   1.000
_cell.length_b   1.000
_cell.length_c   1.000
_cell.angle_alpha   90.00
_cell.angle_beta   90.00
_cell.angle_gamma   90.00
#
_symmetry.space_group_name_H-M   'P 1'
#
loop_
_entity.id
_entity.type
_entity.pdbx_description
1 polymer ?
#
loop_
_entity_poly.entity_id
_entity_poly.type
_entity_poly.pdbx_seq_one_letter_code
_entity_poly.pdbx_strand_id
1 'polypeptide(L)'
;MNELAIDPASLAGYLASRGWRNEGTWRGAEVWQGADTRLLVPPQREYPDDDELLAEAVAKLAVLEDRPAEEILLDIAEPMVNTVDVRTQPDTPSGTIPLLSGVKAVDSICELLDTAARTVEEGPRLIFTGRRSGVVQDFLGSVRLGTSKPGSYIFTARVPVASRDVQASLFEEDDTGPFGRQVLVTLDKALRAAQTACTQVIRGTASFDIIEEYVEQGVSADLCEAVSGLAGHGVDRPFSIAVGWARELDSPSGQAIEFSSTMASVLSQAAKQLRDLARVGTATITGVIEDLHYDDVEPPRIKIRGELQTSSSESLARAIWVVLSRRQYESIAPLHYQRATVRVRGRLTSTGKRLEMRPDRTGVEIIS
;
A
#
# COMPACT_ATOMS: atom_id res chain seq x y z
N MET A 1 -31.86 17.12 8.71
CA MET A 1 -30.93 15.99 8.58
C MET A 1 -31.72 14.86 8.00
N ASN A 2 -31.34 14.34 6.84
CA ASN A 2 -31.96 13.11 6.33
C ASN A 2 -31.48 12.00 7.26
N GLU A 3 -32.32 11.52 8.18
CA GLU A 3 -32.05 10.28 8.89
C GLU A 3 -31.94 9.17 7.85
N LEU A 4 -30.75 8.56 7.73
CA LEU A 4 -30.65 7.29 7.04
C LEU A 4 -31.53 6.31 7.80
N ALA A 5 -32.66 5.93 7.20
CA ALA A 5 -33.49 4.86 7.71
C ALA A 5 -32.64 3.59 7.88
N ILE A 6 -32.45 3.15 9.12
CA ILE A 6 -31.72 1.93 9.46
C ILE A 6 -32.52 0.73 8.96
N ASP A 7 -31.98 0.02 7.97
CA ASP A 7 -32.54 -1.26 7.55
C ASP A 7 -32.22 -2.35 8.59
N PRO A 8 -33.22 -3.03 9.16
CA PRO A 8 -32.97 -4.01 10.21
C PRO A 8 -32.12 -5.20 9.78
N ALA A 9 -32.25 -5.65 8.53
CA ALA A 9 -31.42 -6.73 7.99
C ALA A 9 -29.94 -6.33 7.91
N SER A 10 -29.67 -5.09 7.49
CA SER A 10 -28.32 -4.51 7.46
C SER A 10 -27.69 -4.41 8.86
N LEU A 11 -28.49 -4.05 9.88
CA LEU A 11 -28.04 -4.03 11.28
C LEU A 11 -27.76 -5.45 11.81
N ALA A 12 -28.64 -6.42 11.53
CA ALA A 12 -28.41 -7.82 11.88
C ALA A 12 -27.11 -8.36 11.25
N GLY A 13 -26.87 -8.07 9.96
CA GLY A 13 -25.61 -8.41 9.28
C GLY A 13 -24.39 -7.75 9.92
N TYR A 14 -24.53 -6.51 10.39
CA TYR A 14 -23.50 -5.82 11.17
C TYR A 14 -23.15 -6.54 12.46
N LEU A 15 -24.15 -6.85 13.26
CA LEU A 15 -23.97 -7.57 14.52
C LEU A 15 -23.28 -8.91 14.29
N ALA A 16 -23.74 -9.70 13.33
CA ALA A 16 -23.13 -10.99 12.99
C ALA A 16 -21.65 -10.83 12.59
N SER A 17 -21.31 -9.86 11.73
CA SER A 17 -19.92 -9.61 11.31
C SER A 17 -19.00 -9.17 12.45
N ARG A 18 -19.57 -8.60 13.52
CA ARG A 18 -18.86 -8.18 14.74
C ARG A 18 -18.86 -9.26 15.82
N GLY A 19 -19.28 -10.48 15.51
CA GLY A 19 -19.25 -11.62 16.42
C GLY A 19 -20.39 -11.67 17.43
N TRP A 20 -21.42 -10.85 17.26
CA TRP A 20 -22.64 -10.95 18.05
C TRP A 20 -23.42 -12.21 17.66
N ARG A 21 -24.14 -12.78 18.63
CA ARG A 21 -24.91 -14.01 18.44
C ARG A 21 -26.39 -13.74 18.59
N ASN A 22 -27.20 -14.22 17.66
CA ASN A 22 -28.65 -14.21 17.79
C ASN A 22 -29.06 -15.36 18.75
N GLU A 23 -29.64 -15.02 19.91
CA GLU A 23 -30.11 -15.95 20.94
C GLU A 23 -31.61 -16.31 20.82
N GLY A 24 -32.26 -15.89 19.74
CA GLY A 24 -33.68 -16.12 19.48
C GLY A 24 -34.47 -14.81 19.46
N THR A 25 -35.73 -14.86 19.89
CA THR A 25 -36.64 -13.70 19.83
C THR A 25 -37.28 -13.41 21.18
N TRP A 26 -37.55 -12.13 21.43
CA TRP A 26 -38.29 -11.65 22.58
C TRP A 26 -39.33 -10.64 22.12
N ARG A 27 -40.61 -10.97 22.31
CA ARG A 27 -41.76 -10.13 21.91
C ARG A 27 -41.71 -9.66 20.45
N GLY A 28 -41.25 -10.52 19.54
CA GLY A 28 -41.19 -10.23 18.11
C GLY A 28 -39.87 -9.61 17.63
N ALA A 29 -39.03 -9.09 18.52
CA ALA A 29 -37.67 -8.62 18.19
C ALA A 29 -36.65 -9.75 18.33
N GLU A 30 -35.60 -9.73 17.51
CA GLU A 30 -34.43 -10.59 17.65
C GLU A 30 -33.55 -10.14 18.81
N VAL A 31 -33.07 -11.10 19.61
CA VAL A 31 -32.18 -10.86 20.75
C VAL A 31 -30.74 -11.13 20.31
N TRP A 32 -29.95 -10.08 20.22
CA TRP A 32 -28.53 -10.17 19.86
C TRP A 32 -27.65 -10.00 21.11
N GLN A 33 -26.84 -11.01 21.41
CA GLN A 33 -25.93 -11.07 22.54
C GLN A 33 -24.50 -10.70 22.11
N GLY A 34 -23.95 -9.68 22.76
CA GLY A 34 -22.54 -9.27 22.67
C GLY A 34 -21.75 -9.80 23.87
N ALA A 35 -20.55 -9.26 24.12
CA ALA A 35 -19.74 -9.68 25.27
C ALA A 35 -20.46 -9.45 26.62
N ASP A 36 -20.92 -8.22 26.87
CA ASP A 36 -21.49 -7.80 28.15
C ASP A 36 -22.88 -7.14 28.04
N THR A 37 -23.52 -7.22 26.88
CA THR A 37 -24.80 -6.53 26.63
C THR A 37 -25.69 -7.25 25.62
N ARG A 38 -26.96 -6.84 25.58
CA ARG A 38 -27.99 -7.35 24.68
C ARG A 38 -28.63 -6.21 23.90
N LEU A 39 -28.88 -6.48 22.62
CA LEU A 39 -29.63 -5.60 21.74
C LEU A 39 -30.91 -6.31 21.31
N LEU A 40 -31.98 -5.54 21.19
CA LEU A 40 -33.21 -5.97 20.55
C LEU A 40 -33.24 -5.33 19.17
N VAL A 41 -33.35 -6.15 18.13
CA VAL A 41 -33.42 -5.69 16.75
C VAL A 41 -34.73 -6.20 16.15
N PRO A 42 -35.65 -5.32 15.72
CA PRO A 42 -36.85 -5.78 15.04
C PRO A 42 -36.46 -6.44 13.71
N PRO A 43 -37.07 -7.58 13.31
CA PRO A 43 -36.69 -8.27 12.07
C PRO A 43 -37.11 -7.48 10.81
N GLN A 44 -38.15 -6.66 10.92
CA GLN A 44 -38.70 -5.79 9.88
C GLN A 44 -39.31 -4.54 10.53
N ARG A 45 -39.56 -3.49 9.75
CA ARG A 45 -40.27 -2.28 10.21
C ARG A 45 -41.77 -2.47 10.03
N GLU A 46 -42.46 -2.90 11.08
CA GLU A 46 -43.90 -3.13 11.11
C GLU A 46 -44.61 -2.23 12.14
N TYR A 47 -43.95 -1.91 13.24
CA TYR A 47 -44.51 -1.16 14.37
C TYR A 47 -43.92 0.25 14.51
N PRO A 48 -44.68 1.21 15.05
CA PRO A 48 -44.20 2.60 15.22
C PRO A 48 -42.95 2.75 16.10
N ASP A 49 -42.71 1.81 17.03
CA ASP A 49 -41.58 1.81 17.96
C ASP A 49 -40.32 1.10 17.41
N ASP A 50 -40.39 0.50 16.22
CA ASP A 50 -39.24 -0.16 15.60
C ASP A 50 -38.09 0.81 15.31
N ASP A 51 -38.38 2.05 14.90
CA ASP A 51 -37.36 3.06 14.67
C ASP A 51 -36.66 3.48 15.99
N GLU A 52 -37.40 3.50 17.11
CA GLU A 52 -36.81 3.77 18.44
C GLU A 52 -35.87 2.64 18.86
N LEU A 53 -36.26 1.38 18.64
CA LEU A 53 -35.42 0.21 18.94
C LEU A 53 -34.14 0.19 18.09
N LEU A 54 -34.24 0.49 16.79
CA LEU A 54 -33.09 0.56 15.90
C LEU A 54 -32.14 1.70 16.30
N ALA A 55 -32.68 2.88 16.62
CA ALA A 55 -31.88 4.01 17.09
C ALA A 55 -31.19 3.70 18.44
N GLU A 56 -31.88 3.06 19.37
CA GLU A 56 -31.30 2.61 20.65
C GLU A 56 -30.16 1.60 20.43
N ALA A 57 -30.34 0.66 19.50
CA ALA A 57 -29.31 -0.32 19.17
C ALA A 57 -28.04 0.36 18.64
N VAL A 58 -28.18 1.32 17.72
CA VAL A 58 -27.05 2.10 17.19
C VAL A 58 -26.39 2.95 18.27
N ALA A 59 -27.16 3.62 19.14
CA ALA A 59 -26.62 4.41 20.23
C ALA A 59 -25.82 3.56 21.22
N LYS A 60 -26.29 2.34 21.53
CA LYS A 60 -25.55 1.38 22.35
C LYS A 60 -24.26 0.91 21.68
N LEU A 61 -24.32 0.60 20.38
CA LEU A 61 -23.12 0.24 19.61
C LEU A 61 -22.09 1.38 19.60
N ALA A 62 -22.52 2.63 19.45
CA ALA A 62 -21.65 3.81 19.49
C ALA A 62 -20.83 3.90 20.78
N VAL A 63 -21.49 3.66 21.92
CA VAL A 63 -20.83 3.64 23.24
C VAL A 63 -19.90 2.42 23.39
N LEU A 64 -20.33 1.24 22.95
CA LEU A 64 -19.55 0.00 23.09
C LEU A 64 -18.30 -0.01 22.21
N GLU A 65 -18.40 0.56 21.01
CA GLU A 65 -17.30 0.60 20.05
C GLU A 65 -16.41 1.84 20.20
N ASP A 66 -16.77 2.78 21.07
CA ASP A 66 -16.13 4.10 21.20
C ASP A 66 -16.04 4.83 19.85
N ARG A 67 -17.16 4.82 19.11
CA ARG A 67 -17.26 5.35 17.74
C ARG A 67 -18.50 6.25 17.60
N PRO A 68 -18.43 7.29 16.76
CA PRO A 68 -19.59 8.13 16.48
C PRO A 68 -20.71 7.32 15.81
N ALA A 69 -21.95 7.57 16.20
CA ALA A 69 -23.12 6.82 15.72
C ALA A 69 -23.28 6.92 14.20
N GLU A 70 -22.94 8.06 13.60
CA GLU A 70 -23.00 8.28 12.15
C GLU A 70 -22.07 7.34 11.38
N GLU A 71 -20.93 6.98 11.96
CA GLU A 71 -19.98 6.05 11.34
C GLU A 71 -20.51 4.61 11.40
N ILE A 72 -21.11 4.23 12.52
CA ILE A 72 -21.78 2.94 12.65
C ILE A 72 -22.94 2.83 11.66
N LEU A 73 -23.74 3.91 11.51
CA LEU A 73 -24.82 3.96 10.51
C LEU A 73 -24.29 3.80 9.08
N LEU A 74 -23.20 4.49 8.73
CA LEU A 74 -22.57 4.36 7.41
C LEU A 74 -22.02 2.95 7.18
N ASP A 75 -21.38 2.36 8.18
CA ASP A 75 -20.89 1.00 8.08
C ASP A 75 -22.04 0.04 7.89
N ILE A 76 -23.10 0.13 8.71
CA ILE A 76 -24.34 -0.67 8.59
C ILE A 76 -24.91 -0.57 7.18
N ALA A 77 -25.06 0.65 6.65
CA ALA A 77 -25.66 0.90 5.35
C ALA A 77 -24.79 0.46 4.16
N GLU A 78 -23.47 0.34 4.35
CA GLU A 78 -22.51 -0.01 3.28
C GLU A 78 -21.69 -1.27 3.63
N PRO A 79 -22.29 -2.48 3.67
CA PRO A 79 -21.59 -3.73 4.01
C PRO A 79 -20.48 -4.10 3.02
N MET A 80 -20.61 -3.63 1.78
CA MET A 80 -19.74 -3.91 0.64
C MET A 80 -18.75 -2.77 0.37
N VAL A 81 -18.21 -2.14 1.41
CA VAL A 81 -17.22 -1.07 1.29
C VAL A 81 -15.99 -1.39 2.14
N ASN A 82 -14.81 -1.29 1.52
CA ASN A 82 -13.54 -1.30 2.23
C ASN A 82 -13.12 0.15 2.55
N THR A 83 -12.26 0.34 3.54
CA THR A 83 -11.72 1.64 3.90
C THR A 83 -10.20 1.65 3.90
N VAL A 84 -9.62 2.80 3.55
CA VAL A 84 -8.23 3.15 3.87
C VAL A 84 -8.27 4.38 4.75
N ASP A 85 -7.96 4.19 6.02
CA ASP A 85 -7.94 5.23 7.04
C ASP A 85 -6.51 5.72 7.24
N VAL A 86 -6.26 6.97 6.87
CA VAL A 86 -4.96 7.64 7.04
C VAL A 86 -5.06 8.64 8.18
N ARG A 87 -4.39 8.34 9.29
CA ARG A 87 -4.32 9.17 10.49
C ARG A 87 -3.05 10.01 10.47
N THR A 88 -3.18 11.32 10.28
CA THR A 88 -2.05 12.27 10.21
C THR A 88 -1.87 13.01 11.52
N GLN A 89 -0.66 13.34 11.97
CA GLN A 89 -0.47 14.04 13.26
C GLN A 89 -0.09 15.51 13.07
N PRO A 90 -1.03 16.42 12.72
CA PRO A 90 -0.68 17.81 12.51
C PRO A 90 -0.51 18.56 13.84
N ASP A 91 0.49 19.44 13.90
CA ASP A 91 0.65 20.46 14.93
C ASP A 91 -0.32 21.63 14.71
N THR A 92 -1.61 21.35 14.90
CA THR A 92 -2.73 22.29 14.78
C THR A 92 -3.80 21.96 15.83
N PRO A 93 -4.76 22.87 16.09
CA PRO A 93 -5.89 22.56 16.97
C PRO A 93 -6.58 21.24 16.62
N SER A 94 -7.14 20.55 17.62
CA SER A 94 -7.80 19.25 17.42
C SER A 94 -8.85 19.32 16.32
N GLY A 95 -8.83 18.31 15.43
CA GLY A 95 -9.74 18.24 14.29
C GLY A 95 -9.42 19.20 13.14
N THR A 96 -8.26 19.87 13.16
CA THR A 96 -7.80 20.72 12.05
C THR A 96 -6.48 20.21 11.48
N ILE A 97 -6.19 20.58 10.24
CA ILE A 97 -4.93 20.32 9.53
C ILE A 97 -4.57 21.58 8.72
N PRO A 98 -3.28 21.93 8.55
CA PRO A 98 -2.91 23.00 7.61
C PRO A 98 -3.43 22.67 6.21
N LEU A 99 -4.05 23.65 5.53
CA LEU A 99 -4.72 23.44 4.24
C LEU A 99 -3.82 22.75 3.21
N LEU A 100 -2.57 23.20 3.06
CA LEU A 100 -1.61 22.62 2.12
C LEU A 100 -1.22 21.18 2.49
N SER A 101 -1.11 20.87 3.78
CA SER A 101 -0.90 19.50 4.25
C SER A 101 -2.12 18.62 3.96
N GLY A 102 -3.33 19.16 4.07
CA GLY A 102 -4.55 18.45 3.70
C GLY A 102 -4.63 18.15 2.21
N VAL A 103 -4.30 19.12 1.35
CA VAL A 103 -4.19 18.91 -0.11
C VAL A 103 -3.16 17.84 -0.42
N LYS A 104 -1.97 17.90 0.20
CA LYS A 104 -0.92 16.90 -0.03
C LYS A 104 -1.34 15.50 0.43
N ALA A 105 -2.03 15.39 1.57
CA ALA A 105 -2.52 14.10 2.06
C ALA A 105 -3.52 13.46 1.08
N VAL A 106 -4.47 14.24 0.54
CA VAL A 106 -5.44 13.73 -0.45
C VAL A 106 -4.73 13.29 -1.74
N ASP A 107 -3.81 14.10 -2.25
CA ASP A 107 -2.98 13.77 -3.42
C ASP A 107 -2.21 12.46 -3.20
N SER A 108 -1.54 12.32 -2.06
CA SER A 108 -0.81 11.11 -1.68
C SER A 108 -1.72 9.88 -1.50
N ILE A 109 -2.94 10.03 -0.98
CA ILE A 109 -3.92 8.93 -0.92
C ILE A 109 -4.30 8.48 -2.34
N CYS A 110 -4.52 9.41 -3.27
CA CYS A 110 -4.77 9.08 -4.66
C CYS A 110 -3.59 8.36 -5.31
N GLU A 111 -2.35 8.81 -5.08
CA GLU A 111 -1.13 8.17 -5.57
C GLU A 111 -0.91 6.76 -4.99
N LEU A 112 -1.23 6.54 -3.71
CA LEU A 112 -1.17 5.20 -3.08
C LEU A 112 -2.10 4.22 -3.78
N LEU A 113 -3.35 4.62 -3.99
CA LEU A 113 -4.37 3.78 -4.62
C LEU A 113 -4.08 3.57 -6.11
N ASP A 114 -3.58 4.59 -6.82
CA ASP A 114 -3.12 4.46 -8.21
C ASP A 114 -1.97 3.45 -8.32
N THR A 115 -0.94 3.60 -7.49
CA THR A 115 0.24 2.72 -7.50
C THR A 115 -0.13 1.28 -7.20
N ALA A 116 -0.99 1.04 -6.21
CA ALA A 116 -1.46 -0.30 -5.89
C ALA A 116 -2.31 -0.90 -7.03
N ALA A 117 -3.19 -0.11 -7.66
CA ALA A 117 -4.00 -0.56 -8.78
C ALA A 117 -3.15 -0.92 -10.00
N ARG A 118 -2.13 -0.11 -10.30
CA ARG A 118 -1.16 -0.39 -11.36
C ARG A 118 -0.28 -1.59 -11.05
N THR A 119 0.04 -1.83 -9.78
CA THR A 119 0.75 -3.04 -9.36
C THR A 119 -0.08 -4.30 -9.63
N VAL A 120 -1.39 -4.25 -9.41
CA VAL A 120 -2.31 -5.35 -9.74
C VAL A 120 -2.38 -5.58 -11.25
N GLU A 121 -2.54 -4.51 -12.04
CA GLU A 121 -2.74 -4.63 -13.50
C GLU A 121 -1.43 -4.92 -14.27
N GLU A 122 -0.38 -4.14 -14.00
CA GLU A 122 0.86 -4.16 -14.77
C GLU A 122 1.96 -5.03 -14.15
N GLY A 123 1.69 -5.59 -12.97
CA GLY A 123 2.66 -6.25 -12.10
C GLY A 123 3.54 -5.28 -11.31
N PRO A 124 4.34 -5.79 -10.34
CA PRO A 124 5.22 -4.95 -9.53
C PRO A 124 6.33 -4.32 -10.37
N ARG A 125 6.58 -3.03 -10.13
CA ARG A 125 7.62 -2.24 -10.79
C ARG A 125 8.34 -1.34 -9.79
N LEU A 126 9.62 -1.14 -10.03
CA LEU A 126 10.49 -0.20 -9.33
C LEU A 126 10.00 1.24 -9.49
N ILE A 127 9.52 1.57 -10.69
CA ILE A 127 8.92 2.85 -11.03
C ILE A 127 7.86 2.61 -12.09
N PHE A 128 6.72 3.24 -11.91
CA PHE A 128 5.69 3.24 -12.92
C PHE A 128 5.83 4.46 -13.83
N THR A 129 5.69 4.25 -15.14
CA THR A 129 5.80 5.33 -16.15
C THR A 129 4.61 5.30 -17.09
N GLY A 130 4.41 6.38 -17.85
CA GLY A 130 3.29 6.48 -18.79
C GLY A 130 1.96 6.84 -18.11
N ARG A 131 0.89 6.77 -18.89
CA ARG A 131 -0.47 7.11 -18.44
C ARG A 131 -1.13 5.89 -17.81
N ARG A 132 -1.93 6.11 -16.76
CA ARG A 132 -2.80 5.08 -16.18
C ARG A 132 -3.78 4.51 -17.22
N SER A 133 -4.10 3.23 -17.10
CA SER A 133 -5.09 2.55 -17.94
C SER A 133 -6.51 3.07 -17.67
N GLY A 134 -7.46 2.66 -18.52
CA GLY A 134 -8.88 2.91 -18.26
C GLY A 134 -9.37 2.22 -16.98
N VAL A 135 -8.92 0.99 -16.72
CA VAL A 135 -9.30 0.20 -15.53
C VAL A 135 -8.89 0.92 -14.24
N VAL A 136 -7.65 1.42 -14.18
CA VAL A 136 -7.15 2.17 -13.01
C VAL A 136 -7.88 3.51 -12.87
N GLN A 137 -8.18 4.19 -13.98
CA GLN A 137 -8.94 5.43 -13.98
C GLN A 137 -10.36 5.22 -13.42
N ASP A 138 -11.06 4.18 -13.87
CA ASP A 138 -12.42 3.84 -13.45
C ASP A 138 -12.45 3.43 -11.98
N PHE A 139 -11.46 2.64 -11.54
CA PHE A 139 -11.28 2.30 -10.14
C PHE A 139 -11.15 3.55 -9.27
N LEU A 140 -10.22 4.45 -9.59
CA LEU A 140 -10.04 5.69 -8.82
C LEU A 140 -11.28 6.58 -8.86
N GLY A 141 -12.02 6.60 -9.98
CA GLY A 141 -13.29 7.30 -10.11
C GLY A 141 -14.42 6.74 -9.21
N SER A 142 -14.32 5.47 -8.81
CA SER A 142 -15.26 4.82 -7.88
C SER A 142 -14.94 5.06 -6.40
N VAL A 143 -13.70 5.43 -6.08
CA VAL A 143 -13.27 5.68 -4.70
C VAL A 143 -13.89 6.98 -4.19
N ARG A 144 -14.46 6.93 -2.99
CA ARG A 144 -15.15 8.06 -2.36
C ARG A 144 -14.35 8.53 -1.15
N LEU A 145 -14.04 9.82 -1.05
CA LEU A 145 -13.44 10.40 0.14
C LEU A 145 -14.51 10.70 1.19
N GLY A 146 -14.41 10.08 2.37
CA GLY A 146 -15.28 10.34 3.51
C GLY A 146 -14.96 11.65 4.21
N THR A 147 -15.82 12.05 5.15
CA THR A 147 -15.59 13.23 5.99
C THR A 147 -14.40 13.02 6.92
N SER A 148 -13.60 14.06 7.13
CA SER A 148 -12.49 14.02 8.10
C SER A 148 -13.00 13.86 9.54
N LYS A 149 -12.24 13.15 10.37
CA LYS A 149 -12.60 12.91 11.79
C LYS A 149 -11.64 13.63 12.75
N PRO A 150 -12.13 14.18 13.88
CA PRO A 150 -11.29 14.63 14.99
C PRO A 150 -10.39 13.52 15.54
N GLY A 151 -9.23 13.91 16.08
CA GLY A 151 -8.11 13.04 16.42
C GLY A 151 -6.82 13.64 15.85
N SER A 152 -5.82 12.80 15.58
CA SER A 152 -4.76 13.13 14.63
C SER A 152 -5.36 13.05 13.20
N TYR A 153 -6.10 14.10 12.82
CA TYR A 153 -6.82 14.33 11.56
C TYR A 153 -6.84 13.14 10.58
N ILE A 154 -7.97 12.44 10.51
CA ILE A 154 -8.11 11.19 9.76
C ILE A 154 -8.80 11.44 8.42
N PHE A 155 -8.19 10.97 7.33
CA PHE A 155 -8.79 10.83 6.01
C PHE A 155 -9.26 9.40 5.80
N THR A 156 -10.49 9.21 5.33
CA THR A 156 -11.04 7.88 5.04
C THR A 156 -11.35 7.77 3.55
N ALA A 157 -10.58 6.99 2.80
CA ALA A 157 -10.95 6.61 1.44
C ALA A 157 -11.84 5.36 1.49
N ARG A 158 -13.04 5.46 0.92
CA ARG A 158 -14.02 4.38 0.84
C ARG A 158 -13.93 3.75 -0.54
N VAL A 159 -13.62 2.46 -0.59
CA VAL A 159 -13.43 1.69 -1.81
C VAL A 159 -14.59 0.70 -1.93
N PRO A 160 -15.60 0.99 -2.77
CA PRO A 160 -16.71 0.06 -2.99
C PRO A 160 -16.19 -1.28 -3.51
N VAL A 161 -16.69 -2.36 -2.95
CA VAL A 161 -16.60 -3.67 -3.56
C VAL A 161 -17.62 -3.66 -4.70
N ALA A 162 -17.14 -3.62 -5.94
CA ALA A 162 -18.04 -3.73 -7.09
C ALA A 162 -18.85 -5.02 -6.93
N SER A 163 -20.17 -4.91 -6.91
CA SER A 163 -21.06 -6.06 -7.00
C SER A 163 -20.71 -6.79 -8.30
N ARG A 164 -20.41 -8.09 -8.22
CA ARG A 164 -20.29 -8.90 -9.45
C ARG A 164 -21.61 -8.73 -10.19
N ASP A 165 -21.61 -8.09 -11.36
CA ASP A 165 -22.73 -8.24 -12.29
C ASP A 165 -22.83 -9.73 -12.59
N VAL A 166 -23.84 -10.37 -12.02
CA VAL A 166 -24.08 -11.83 -12.09
C VAL A 166 -24.24 -12.33 -13.54
N GLN A 167 -24.29 -11.43 -14.52
CA GLN A 167 -24.38 -11.76 -15.94
C GLN A 167 -23.04 -11.86 -16.68
N ALA A 168 -21.90 -11.43 -16.11
CA ALA A 168 -20.62 -11.41 -16.84
C ALA A 168 -19.68 -12.60 -16.58
N SER A 169 -19.91 -13.42 -15.55
CA SER A 169 -18.94 -14.45 -15.12
C SER A 169 -19.51 -15.86 -15.08
N LEU A 170 -20.13 -16.31 -16.17
CA LEU A 170 -20.46 -17.74 -16.37
C LEU A 170 -19.27 -18.56 -16.92
N PHE A 171 -18.10 -17.95 -17.16
CA PHE A 171 -16.99 -18.65 -17.83
C PHE A 171 -15.59 -18.52 -17.22
N GLU A 172 -15.38 -17.78 -16.12
CA GLU A 172 -14.06 -17.77 -15.45
C GLU A 172 -14.26 -17.73 -13.93
N GLU A 173 -14.09 -18.89 -13.29
CA GLU A 173 -13.82 -18.98 -11.85
C GLU A 173 -12.38 -18.53 -11.61
N ASP A 174 -12.13 -17.22 -11.71
CA ASP A 174 -10.91 -16.68 -11.13
C ASP A 174 -11.18 -16.41 -9.64
N ASP A 175 -10.44 -17.10 -8.78
CA ASP A 175 -10.48 -17.00 -7.31
C ASP A 175 -9.96 -15.63 -6.81
N THR A 176 -9.63 -14.74 -7.75
CA THR A 176 -9.18 -13.39 -7.49
C THR A 176 -10.42 -12.51 -7.20
N GLY A 177 -10.59 -12.11 -5.94
CA GLY A 177 -11.72 -11.28 -5.50
C GLY A 177 -11.88 -9.96 -6.28
N PRO A 178 -12.90 -9.14 -5.98
CA PRO A 178 -13.17 -7.89 -6.72
C PRO A 178 -11.94 -6.97 -6.85
N PHE A 179 -11.76 -6.29 -7.98
CA PHE A 179 -10.54 -5.51 -8.29
C PHE A 179 -10.12 -4.59 -7.14
N GLY A 180 -11.04 -3.79 -6.60
CA GLY A 180 -10.74 -2.90 -5.46
C GLY A 180 -10.20 -3.64 -4.23
N ARG A 181 -10.62 -4.89 -3.99
CA ARG A 181 -10.06 -5.73 -2.93
C ARG A 181 -8.63 -6.18 -3.26
N GLN A 182 -8.36 -6.57 -4.50
CA GLN A 182 -7.00 -6.90 -4.95
C GLN A 182 -6.06 -5.70 -4.79
N VAL A 183 -6.53 -4.49 -5.10
CA VAL A 183 -5.80 -3.23 -4.89
C VAL A 183 -5.44 -3.05 -3.41
N LEU A 184 -6.40 -3.20 -2.50
CA LEU A 184 -6.15 -2.97 -1.08
C LEU A 184 -5.27 -4.06 -0.44
N VAL A 185 -5.38 -5.32 -0.87
CA VAL A 185 -4.46 -6.40 -0.45
C VAL A 185 -3.04 -6.11 -0.91
N THR A 186 -2.89 -5.67 -2.16
CA THR A 186 -1.61 -5.26 -2.72
C THR A 186 -1.03 -4.06 -1.97
N LEU A 187 -1.87 -3.07 -1.65
CA LEU A 187 -1.48 -1.90 -0.87
C LEU A 187 -0.99 -2.28 0.54
N ASP A 188 -1.76 -3.08 1.29
CA ASP A 188 -1.35 -3.51 2.64
C ASP A 188 -0.01 -4.27 2.62
N LYS A 189 0.15 -5.20 1.67
CA LYS A 189 1.41 -5.93 1.47
C LYS A 189 2.58 -4.98 1.19
N ALA A 190 2.39 -4.02 0.30
CA ALA A 190 3.42 -3.06 -0.09
C ALA A 190 3.79 -2.10 1.06
N LEU A 191 2.80 -1.64 1.84
CA LEU A 191 3.02 -0.80 3.02
C LEU A 191 3.82 -1.52 4.10
N ARG A 192 3.50 -2.78 4.39
CA ARG A 192 4.25 -3.61 5.36
C ARG A 192 5.68 -3.88 4.89
N ALA A 193 5.86 -4.13 3.60
CA ALA A 193 7.17 -4.30 2.98
C ALA A 193 8.01 -3.01 3.10
N ALA A 194 7.43 -1.85 2.77
CA ALA A 194 8.09 -0.56 2.91
C ALA A 194 8.47 -0.24 4.36
N GLN A 195 7.59 -0.52 5.32
CA GLN A 195 7.88 -0.35 6.76
C GLN A 195 9.04 -1.26 7.21
N THR A 196 9.07 -2.50 6.73
CA THR A 196 10.15 -3.46 7.02
C THR A 196 11.49 -2.96 6.46
N ALA A 197 11.52 -2.54 5.20
CA ALA A 197 12.71 -2.00 4.56
C ALA A 197 13.24 -0.76 5.31
N CYS A 198 12.36 0.18 5.67
CA CYS A 198 12.76 1.37 6.44
C CYS A 198 13.34 0.99 7.81
N THR A 199 12.73 0.00 8.49
CA THR A 199 13.22 -0.47 9.79
C THR A 199 14.64 -1.02 9.67
N GLN A 200 14.95 -1.75 8.60
CA GLN A 200 16.31 -2.28 8.36
C GLN A 200 17.32 -1.17 8.08
N VAL A 201 16.94 -0.16 7.28
CA VAL A 201 17.79 1.00 7.00
C VAL A 201 18.07 1.80 8.28
N ILE A 202 17.04 2.12 9.05
CA ILE A 202 17.15 2.92 10.28
C ILE A 202 17.99 2.20 11.35
N ARG A 203 17.87 0.87 11.45
CA ARG A 203 18.69 0.07 12.38
C ARG A 203 20.13 -0.14 11.91
N GLY A 204 20.47 0.29 10.70
CA GLY A 204 21.79 0.07 10.10
C GLY A 204 22.06 -1.39 9.74
N THR A 205 21.02 -2.24 9.65
CA THR A 205 21.17 -3.64 9.24
C THR A 205 21.19 -3.81 7.73
N ALA A 206 20.79 -2.79 6.98
CA ALA A 206 20.85 -2.75 5.52
C ALA A 206 21.11 -1.32 5.00
N SER A 207 21.64 -1.23 3.79
CA SER A 207 21.78 0.03 3.03
C SER A 207 20.48 0.41 2.31
N PHE A 208 20.40 1.64 1.78
CA PHE A 208 19.19 2.17 1.12
C PHE A 208 18.70 1.35 -0.08
N ASP A 209 19.59 0.67 -0.79
CA ASP A 209 19.26 -0.20 -1.93
C ASP A 209 18.45 -1.44 -1.55
N ILE A 210 18.30 -1.75 -0.26
CA ILE A 210 17.42 -2.84 0.22
C ILE A 210 15.96 -2.67 -0.23
N ILE A 211 15.52 -1.43 -0.48
CA ILE A 211 14.17 -1.12 -0.92
C ILE A 211 13.84 -1.80 -2.26
N GLU A 212 14.83 -2.02 -3.12
CA GLU A 212 14.67 -2.76 -4.38
C GLU A 212 14.37 -4.25 -4.18
N GLU A 213 14.83 -4.83 -3.08
CA GLU A 213 14.52 -6.23 -2.76
C GLU A 213 13.03 -6.42 -2.43
N TYR A 214 12.32 -5.32 -2.14
CA TYR A 214 10.90 -5.33 -1.83
C TYR A 214 9.96 -5.03 -3.00
N VAL A 215 10.49 -4.91 -4.22
CA VAL A 215 9.69 -4.55 -5.41
C VAL A 215 8.63 -5.59 -5.70
N GLU A 216 8.93 -6.88 -5.56
CA GLU A 216 7.96 -7.97 -5.76
C GLU A 216 6.79 -7.95 -4.76
N GLN A 217 6.94 -7.26 -3.62
CA GLN A 217 5.84 -7.03 -2.68
C GLN A 217 5.09 -5.73 -2.95
N GLY A 218 5.42 -5.00 -4.03
CA GLY A 218 4.73 -3.78 -4.46
C GLY A 218 5.42 -2.49 -4.06
N VAL A 219 6.62 -2.54 -3.47
CA VAL A 219 7.38 -1.32 -3.16
C VAL A 219 7.92 -0.71 -4.45
N SER A 220 7.64 0.58 -4.65
CA SER A 220 8.06 1.33 -5.83
C SER A 220 8.44 2.76 -5.44
N ALA A 221 9.10 3.49 -6.36
CA ALA A 221 9.38 4.91 -6.19
C ALA A 221 8.09 5.75 -6.00
N ASP A 222 7.01 5.36 -6.68
CA ASP A 222 5.69 5.99 -6.60
C ASP A 222 5.05 5.74 -5.23
N LEU A 223 5.11 4.50 -4.72
CA LEU A 223 4.63 4.16 -3.37
C LEU A 223 5.45 4.91 -2.30
N CYS A 224 6.78 4.90 -2.40
CA CYS A 224 7.64 5.57 -1.43
C CYS A 224 7.35 7.08 -1.36
N GLU A 225 7.13 7.73 -2.51
CA GLU A 225 6.74 9.15 -2.55
C GLU A 225 5.38 9.37 -1.89
N ALA A 226 4.38 8.60 -2.31
CA ALA A 226 3.01 8.72 -1.82
C ALA A 226 2.94 8.50 -0.29
N VAL A 227 3.61 7.47 0.23
CA VAL A 227 3.71 7.22 1.69
C VAL A 227 4.39 8.40 2.39
N SER A 228 5.52 8.89 1.87
CA SER A 228 6.23 10.01 2.50
C SER A 228 5.42 11.31 2.51
N GLY A 229 4.58 11.55 1.49
CA GLY A 229 3.72 12.74 1.41
C GLY A 229 2.66 12.82 2.51
N LEU A 230 2.29 11.68 3.13
CA LEU A 230 1.37 11.63 4.26
C LEU A 230 1.95 12.21 5.56
N ALA A 231 3.28 12.36 5.65
CA ALA A 231 3.96 13.03 6.76
C ALA A 231 3.81 14.57 6.72
N GLY A 232 2.98 15.10 5.83
CA GLY A 232 2.75 16.53 5.62
C GLY A 232 3.82 17.17 4.74
N HIS A 233 3.68 18.47 4.47
CA HIS A 233 4.55 19.19 3.53
C HIS A 233 6.05 19.13 3.91
N GLY A 234 6.37 19.08 5.21
CA GLY A 234 7.74 18.99 5.72
C GLY A 234 8.33 17.58 5.72
N VAL A 235 7.52 16.53 5.48
CA VAL A 235 7.92 15.12 5.63
C VAL A 235 8.53 14.82 7.02
N ASP A 236 7.99 15.46 8.05
CA ASP A 236 8.57 15.54 9.39
C ASP A 236 7.64 15.01 10.48
N ARG A 237 6.48 14.47 10.11
CA ARG A 237 5.45 14.02 11.05
C ARG A 237 5.18 12.52 10.94
N PRO A 238 4.92 11.84 12.07
CA PRO A 238 4.42 10.48 12.05
C PRO A 238 2.97 10.44 11.55
N PHE A 239 2.58 9.28 11.03
CA PHE A 239 1.22 8.99 10.58
C PHE A 239 0.98 7.47 10.61
N SER A 240 -0.27 7.05 10.50
CA SER A 240 -0.59 5.64 10.31
C SER A 240 -1.65 5.40 9.26
N ILE A 241 -1.60 4.22 8.67
CA ILE A 241 -2.53 3.75 7.63
C ILE A 241 -3.16 2.46 8.11
N ALA A 242 -4.48 2.38 8.09
CA ALA A 242 -5.23 1.16 8.37
C ALA A 242 -6.13 0.81 7.18
N VAL A 243 -6.21 -0.48 6.85
CA VAL A 243 -7.15 -0.99 5.87
C VAL A 243 -8.30 -1.66 6.61
N GLY A 244 -9.50 -1.11 6.43
CA GLY A 244 -10.75 -1.72 6.87
C GLY A 244 -11.35 -2.54 5.75
N TRP A 245 -11.83 -3.75 6.07
CA TRP A 245 -12.36 -4.67 5.07
C TRP A 245 -13.87 -4.72 5.09
N ALA A 246 -14.46 -4.88 3.89
CA ALA A 246 -15.88 -5.11 3.73
C ALA A 246 -16.33 -6.36 4.50
N ARG A 247 -17.49 -6.26 5.15
CA ARG A 247 -17.94 -7.17 6.22
C ARG A 247 -18.35 -8.56 5.72
N GLU A 248 -18.78 -8.68 4.46
CA GLU A 248 -19.28 -9.95 3.91
C GLU A 248 -18.18 -10.78 3.20
N LEU A 249 -16.89 -10.46 3.43
CA LEU A 249 -15.76 -11.16 2.83
C LEU A 249 -14.70 -11.53 3.89
N ASP A 250 -14.10 -12.73 3.77
CA ASP A 250 -13.02 -13.19 4.64
C ASP A 250 -11.78 -12.30 4.53
N SER A 251 -11.35 -11.72 5.66
CA SER A 251 -10.45 -10.56 5.65
C SER A 251 -9.20 -10.77 6.50
N PRO A 252 -8.02 -10.28 6.06
CA PRO A 252 -6.79 -10.31 6.85
C PRO A 252 -6.86 -9.33 8.03
N SER A 253 -5.96 -9.46 9.01
CA SER A 253 -5.94 -8.59 10.18
C SER A 253 -5.66 -7.12 9.80
N GLY A 254 -6.60 -6.22 10.11
CA GLY A 254 -6.55 -4.80 9.77
C GLY A 254 -5.71 -3.94 10.72
N GLN A 255 -4.58 -4.44 11.22
CA GLN A 255 -3.77 -3.65 12.15
C GLN A 255 -3.14 -2.46 11.44
N ALA A 256 -3.30 -1.27 12.03
CA ALA A 256 -2.71 -0.03 11.55
C ALA A 256 -1.17 -0.15 11.42
N ILE A 257 -0.66 0.36 10.30
CA ILE A 257 0.76 0.40 9.97
C ILE A 257 1.26 1.79 10.35
N GLU A 258 2.12 1.85 11.36
CA GLU A 258 2.69 3.09 11.90
C GLU A 258 3.97 3.48 11.15
N PHE A 259 4.05 4.75 10.72
CA PHE A 259 5.24 5.32 10.09
C PHE A 259 5.75 6.49 10.93
N SER A 260 7.02 6.43 11.34
CA SER A 260 7.69 7.55 12.00
C SER A 260 8.11 8.63 10.98
N SER A 261 8.38 9.84 11.46
CA SER A 261 8.95 10.91 10.63
C SER A 261 10.29 10.51 9.99
N THR A 262 11.12 9.73 10.71
CA THR A 262 12.36 9.16 10.17
C THR A 262 12.08 8.18 9.02
N MET A 263 11.07 7.31 9.14
CA MET A 263 10.67 6.42 8.05
C MET A 263 10.17 7.21 6.83
N ALA A 264 9.37 8.25 7.04
CA ALA A 264 8.91 9.13 5.98
C ALA A 264 10.07 9.80 5.23
N SER A 265 11.09 10.27 5.96
CA SER A 265 12.31 10.83 5.39
C SER A 265 13.11 9.81 4.57
N VAL A 266 13.25 8.58 5.07
CA VAL A 266 13.91 7.48 4.34
C VAL A 266 13.17 7.17 3.03
N LEU A 267 11.83 7.09 3.05
CA LEU A 267 11.01 6.82 1.87
C LEU A 267 11.08 7.96 0.85
N SER A 268 11.06 9.22 1.30
CA SER A 268 11.22 10.39 0.42
C SER A 268 12.57 10.36 -0.30
N GLN A 269 13.65 10.06 0.42
CA GLN A 269 14.98 9.91 -0.17
C GLN A 269 15.06 8.73 -1.14
N ALA A 270 14.46 7.58 -0.78
CA ALA A 270 14.41 6.41 -1.64
C ALA A 270 13.65 6.68 -2.95
N ALA A 271 12.48 7.32 -2.87
CA ALA A 271 11.69 7.72 -4.03
C ALA A 271 12.52 8.58 -5.00
N LYS A 272 13.19 9.61 -4.46
CA LYS A 272 14.07 10.50 -5.25
C LYS A 272 15.22 9.72 -5.90
N GLN A 273 15.95 8.91 -5.13
CA GLN A 273 17.08 8.14 -5.64
C GLN A 273 16.66 7.17 -6.75
N LEU A 274 15.55 6.43 -6.56
CA LEU A 274 15.04 5.50 -7.56
C LEU A 274 14.66 6.20 -8.87
N ARG A 275 14.00 7.36 -8.80
CA ARG A 275 13.66 8.15 -9.98
C ARG A 275 14.89 8.70 -10.71
N ASP A 276 15.85 9.22 -9.95
CA ASP A 276 17.08 9.76 -10.52
C ASP A 276 17.85 8.63 -11.23
N LEU A 277 18.01 7.48 -10.58
CA LEU A 277 18.67 6.31 -11.17
C LEU A 277 17.96 5.78 -12.42
N ALA A 278 16.63 5.75 -12.42
CA ALA A 278 15.84 5.31 -13.58
C ALA A 278 15.97 6.25 -14.80
N ARG A 279 16.33 7.52 -14.58
CA ARG A 279 16.58 8.51 -15.64
C ARG A 279 17.99 8.47 -16.21
N VAL A 280 18.94 7.86 -15.49
CA VAL A 280 20.35 7.85 -15.88
C VAL A 280 20.56 6.90 -17.05
N GLY A 281 21.00 7.44 -18.18
CA GLY A 281 21.45 6.65 -19.32
C GLY A 281 22.79 5.97 -19.03
N THR A 282 23.87 6.72 -18.87
CA THR A 282 25.22 6.16 -18.68
C THR A 282 25.69 6.26 -17.23
N ALA A 283 26.25 5.17 -16.71
CA ALA A 283 26.79 5.11 -15.36
C ALA A 283 28.06 4.25 -15.31
N THR A 284 28.82 4.37 -14.22
CA THR A 284 30.00 3.55 -13.94
C THR A 284 29.92 3.05 -12.51
N ILE A 285 30.01 1.74 -12.29
CA ILE A 285 30.11 1.15 -10.96
C ILE A 285 31.52 0.60 -10.74
N THR A 286 32.13 0.93 -9.61
CA THR A 286 33.43 0.39 -9.18
C THR A 286 33.25 -0.33 -7.85
N GLY A 287 33.55 -1.62 -7.79
CA GLY A 287 33.28 -2.42 -6.59
C GLY A 287 33.68 -3.88 -6.69
N VAL A 288 33.22 -4.67 -5.73
CA VAL A 288 33.47 -6.12 -5.66
C VAL A 288 32.24 -6.89 -6.12
N ILE A 289 32.48 -8.08 -6.69
CA ILE A 289 31.39 -8.97 -7.11
C ILE A 289 30.85 -9.68 -5.86
N GLU A 290 29.60 -9.43 -5.53
CA GLU A 290 28.89 -10.00 -4.37
C GLU A 290 28.14 -11.28 -4.74
N ASP A 291 27.65 -11.39 -5.98
CA ASP A 291 26.84 -12.52 -6.42
C ASP A 291 27.01 -12.81 -7.92
N LEU A 292 26.79 -14.07 -8.29
CA LEU A 292 26.89 -14.60 -9.65
C LEU A 292 25.59 -15.32 -10.02
N HIS A 293 24.96 -14.93 -11.12
CA HIS A 293 23.74 -15.58 -11.61
C HIS A 293 23.93 -16.02 -13.06
N TYR A 294 23.82 -17.33 -13.28
CA TYR A 294 23.89 -17.96 -14.59
C TYR A 294 22.79 -19.01 -14.68
N ASP A 295 21.90 -18.86 -15.66
CA ASP A 295 20.91 -19.86 -16.02
C ASP A 295 20.83 -19.98 -17.55
N ASP A 296 20.09 -20.98 -18.05
CA ASP A 296 19.99 -21.26 -19.49
C ASP A 296 18.95 -20.40 -20.22
N VAL A 297 18.17 -19.58 -19.51
CA VAL A 297 16.99 -18.87 -20.04
C VAL A 297 17.21 -17.35 -20.09
N GLU A 298 17.79 -16.77 -19.04
CA GLU A 298 18.13 -15.38 -18.88
C GLU A 298 19.60 -15.11 -19.21
N PRO A 299 19.95 -13.89 -19.66
CA PRO A 299 21.34 -13.50 -19.83
C PRO A 299 22.12 -13.59 -18.51
N PRO A 300 23.38 -14.05 -18.53
CA PRO A 300 24.18 -14.16 -17.33
C PRO A 300 24.45 -12.78 -16.72
N ARG A 301 24.41 -12.69 -15.39
CA ARG A 301 24.54 -11.42 -14.67
C ARG A 301 25.36 -11.58 -13.39
N ILE A 302 25.95 -10.48 -12.95
CA ILE A 302 26.71 -10.41 -11.69
C ILE A 302 26.20 -9.25 -10.84
N LYS A 303 26.20 -9.39 -9.52
CA LYS A 303 25.87 -8.30 -8.60
C LYS A 303 27.18 -7.66 -8.14
N ILE A 304 27.38 -6.38 -8.43
CA ILE A 304 28.56 -5.62 -8.00
C ILE A 304 28.15 -4.67 -6.89
N ARG A 305 28.79 -4.77 -5.73
CA ARG A 305 28.65 -3.85 -4.60
C ARG A 305 29.80 -2.86 -4.60
N GLY A 306 29.50 -1.56 -4.68
CA GLY A 306 30.51 -0.52 -4.63
C GLY A 306 29.97 0.87 -4.92
N GLU A 307 30.82 1.72 -5.46
CA GLU A 307 30.50 3.11 -5.79
C GLU A 307 29.91 3.22 -7.20
N LEU A 308 28.66 3.64 -7.29
CA LEU A 308 27.96 3.96 -8.53
C LEU A 308 28.05 5.45 -8.82
N GLN A 309 28.69 5.80 -9.94
CA GLN A 309 28.77 7.15 -10.47
C GLN A 309 27.83 7.29 -11.67
N THR A 310 26.94 8.27 -11.61
CA THR A 310 25.98 8.60 -12.67
C THR A 310 26.31 9.97 -13.27
N SER A 311 25.80 10.27 -14.47
CA SER A 311 26.00 11.57 -15.10
C SER A 311 25.42 12.75 -14.30
N SER A 312 24.47 12.48 -13.40
CA SER A 312 23.81 13.48 -12.53
C SER A 312 24.53 13.78 -11.21
N SER A 313 25.71 13.20 -10.98
CA SER A 313 26.67 13.57 -9.91
C SER A 313 26.18 13.53 -8.45
N GLU A 314 26.29 12.37 -7.81
CA GLU A 314 26.93 12.13 -6.50
C GLU A 314 27.31 10.62 -6.51
N SER A 315 28.43 10.21 -5.91
CA SER A 315 28.80 8.78 -5.86
C SER A 315 27.93 8.06 -4.83
N LEU A 316 27.23 6.99 -5.23
CA LEU A 316 26.33 6.25 -4.35
C LEU A 316 26.87 4.86 -4.06
N ALA A 317 27.07 4.54 -2.78
CA ALA A 317 27.42 3.18 -2.35
C ALA A 317 26.20 2.26 -2.45
N ARG A 318 26.27 1.22 -3.29
CA ARG A 318 25.11 0.41 -3.69
C ARG A 318 25.52 -0.89 -4.41
N ALA A 319 24.62 -1.86 -4.47
CA ALA A 319 24.69 -2.99 -5.38
C ALA A 319 23.95 -2.75 -6.70
N ILE A 320 24.56 -3.11 -7.84
CA ILE A 320 23.92 -3.12 -9.16
C ILE A 320 24.11 -4.47 -9.84
N TRP A 321 23.04 -4.96 -10.47
CA TRP A 321 23.12 -6.09 -11.38
C TRP A 321 23.71 -5.64 -12.72
N VAL A 322 24.78 -6.30 -13.15
CA VAL A 322 25.41 -6.09 -14.45
C VAL A 322 25.08 -7.28 -15.33
N VAL A 323 24.39 -7.02 -16.45
CA VAL A 323 24.06 -8.04 -17.45
C VAL A 323 25.20 -8.18 -18.43
N LEU A 324 25.71 -9.39 -18.59
CA LEU A 324 26.91 -9.70 -19.35
C LEU A 324 26.59 -10.59 -20.55
N SER A 325 27.44 -10.53 -21.58
CA SER A 325 27.52 -11.63 -22.53
C SER A 325 28.18 -12.85 -21.88
N ARG A 326 27.90 -14.05 -22.39
CA ARG A 326 28.50 -15.30 -21.91
C ARG A 326 30.03 -15.23 -21.82
N ARG A 327 30.68 -14.67 -22.84
CA ARG A 327 32.14 -14.48 -22.87
C ARG A 327 32.64 -13.55 -21.76
N GLN A 328 31.94 -12.45 -21.50
CA GLN A 328 32.30 -11.53 -20.41
C GLN A 328 32.10 -12.22 -19.05
N TYR A 329 30.98 -12.92 -18.87
CA TYR A 329 30.69 -13.66 -17.65
C TYR A 329 31.78 -14.69 -17.33
N GLU A 330 32.15 -15.54 -18.29
CA GLU A 330 33.21 -16.54 -18.13
C GLU A 330 34.56 -15.92 -17.73
N SER A 331 34.86 -14.70 -18.21
CA SER A 331 36.08 -13.98 -17.83
C SER A 331 36.05 -13.32 -16.46
N ILE A 332 34.85 -12.94 -15.97
CA ILE A 332 34.68 -12.16 -14.74
C ILE A 332 34.31 -13.04 -13.54
N ALA A 333 33.57 -14.14 -13.76
CA ALA A 333 33.12 -15.03 -12.70
C ALA A 333 34.24 -15.51 -11.75
N PRO A 334 35.47 -15.84 -12.22
CA PRO A 334 36.56 -16.22 -11.32
C PRO A 334 36.97 -15.11 -10.33
N LEU A 335 36.74 -13.84 -10.67
CA LEU A 335 37.11 -12.69 -9.84
C LEU A 335 36.24 -12.57 -8.58
N HIS A 336 35.05 -13.17 -8.56
CA HIS A 336 34.19 -13.22 -7.38
C HIS A 336 34.91 -13.91 -6.21
N TYR A 337 35.52 -15.07 -6.46
CA TYR A 337 36.28 -15.81 -5.44
C TYR A 337 37.54 -15.08 -4.97
N GLN A 338 38.10 -14.23 -5.82
CA GLN A 338 39.29 -13.43 -5.51
C GLN A 338 38.96 -12.11 -4.79
N ARG A 339 37.65 -11.77 -4.69
CA ARG A 339 37.16 -10.46 -4.22
C ARG A 339 37.85 -9.28 -4.93
N ALA A 340 38.21 -9.47 -6.20
CA ALA A 340 38.90 -8.45 -6.97
C ALA A 340 37.98 -7.26 -7.23
N THR A 341 38.58 -6.07 -7.34
CA THR A 341 37.81 -4.86 -7.63
C THR A 341 37.65 -4.70 -9.13
N VAL A 342 36.40 -4.60 -9.58
CA VAL A 342 36.03 -4.43 -10.98
C VAL A 342 35.39 -3.07 -11.18
N ARG A 343 35.63 -2.48 -12.36
CA ARG A 343 34.94 -1.28 -12.84
C ARG A 343 34.13 -1.64 -14.06
N VAL A 344 32.85 -1.31 -14.02
CA VAL A 344 31.93 -1.49 -15.14
C VAL A 344 31.36 -0.14 -15.53
N ARG A 345 31.56 0.25 -16.78
CA ARG A 345 30.94 1.40 -17.44
C ARG A 345 29.93 0.92 -18.48
N GLY A 346 28.76 1.52 -18.48
CA GLY A 346 27.73 1.21 -19.46
C GLY A 346 26.44 1.96 -19.26
N ARG A 347 25.37 1.41 -19.83
CA ARG A 347 24.03 1.98 -19.72
C ARG A 347 23.29 1.41 -18.52
N LEU A 348 22.82 2.26 -17.62
CA LEU A 348 21.92 1.89 -16.53
C LEU A 348 20.48 1.93 -17.06
N THR A 349 19.69 0.91 -16.76
CA THR A 349 18.29 0.82 -17.18
C THR A 349 17.46 0.16 -16.10
N SER A 350 16.21 0.58 -15.92
CA SER A 350 15.24 -0.17 -15.13
C SER A 350 14.58 -1.22 -16.02
N THR A 351 14.65 -2.51 -15.64
CA THR A 351 13.94 -3.60 -16.32
C THR A 351 12.52 -3.79 -15.81
N GLY A 352 11.90 -2.71 -15.34
CA GLY A 352 10.63 -2.75 -14.63
C GLY A 352 10.84 -3.03 -13.15
N LYS A 353 11.51 -4.13 -12.77
CA LYS A 353 11.59 -4.59 -11.37
C LYS A 353 12.89 -4.25 -10.62
N ARG A 354 13.98 -4.03 -11.35
CA ARG A 354 15.29 -3.75 -10.77
C ARG A 354 16.09 -2.82 -11.67
N LEU A 355 17.16 -2.24 -11.14
CA LEU A 355 18.16 -1.55 -11.94
C LEU A 355 19.19 -2.55 -12.46
N GLU A 356 19.46 -2.47 -13.75
CA GLU A 356 20.48 -3.27 -14.44
C GLU A 356 21.39 -2.38 -15.24
N MET A 357 22.69 -2.67 -15.19
CA MET A 357 23.69 -2.06 -16.04
C MET A 357 24.07 -3.00 -17.18
N ARG A 358 24.07 -2.47 -18.41
CA ARG A 358 24.60 -3.15 -19.58
C ARG A 358 25.94 -2.52 -19.95
N PRO A 359 27.07 -3.23 -19.84
CA PRO A 359 28.38 -2.70 -20.16
C PRO A 359 28.47 -2.25 -21.62
N ASP A 360 29.27 -1.22 -21.86
CA ASP A 360 29.74 -0.92 -23.21
C ASP A 360 30.66 -2.07 -23.71
N ARG A 361 30.93 -2.17 -25.02
CA ARG A 361 31.72 -3.30 -25.60
C ARG A 361 33.08 -3.51 -24.93
N THR A 362 33.69 -2.46 -24.38
CA THR A 362 34.96 -2.47 -23.64
C THR A 362 34.79 -1.98 -22.21
N GLY A 363 33.55 -1.96 -21.69
CA GLY A 363 33.21 -1.26 -20.45
C GLY A 363 33.55 -2.03 -19.17
N VAL A 364 34.22 -3.18 -19.22
CA VAL A 364 34.60 -3.95 -18.03
C VAL A 364 36.12 -3.92 -17.87
N GLU A 365 36.59 -3.37 -16.76
CA GLU A 365 38.00 -3.28 -16.38
C GLU A 365 38.24 -3.94 -15.02
N ILE A 366 39.35 -4.67 -14.90
CA ILE A 366 39.83 -5.20 -13.61
C ILE A 366 40.81 -4.17 -13.05
N ILE A 367 40.55 -3.66 -11.84
CA ILE A 367 41.41 -2.63 -11.25
C ILE A 367 42.58 -3.27 -10.49
N SER A 368 42.34 -4.39 -9.78
CA SER A 368 43.35 -5.13 -9.02
C SER A 368 42.79 -6.42 -8.45
#